data_AF-A0A1I3GAD0-F1
#
_entry.id   AF-A0A1I3GAD0-F1
#
_cell.length_a   1.000
_cell.length_b   1.000
_cell.length_c   1.000
_cell.angle_alpha   90.00
_cell.angle_beta   90.00
_cell.angle_gamma   90.00
#
_symmetry.space_group_name_H-M   'P 1'
#
loop_
_entity.id
_entity.type
_entity.pdbx_description
1 polymer ?
#
loop_
_entity_poly.entity_id
_entity_poly.type
_entity_poly.pdbx_seq_one_letter_code
_entity_poly.pdbx_strand_id
1 'polypeptide(L)'
;MVSGVCRNTPRDERNPSMTQPVLFSRPAFPISELSPDAIPRFMSGTLFATSTAPRAIEAISVGDSILTKDGPRRVSRVAQTNVLRQDWAYHRDIWPVRVPVGSLGNARPLRLSPDQRVILSGQVVRKVCGVAALSVPCRDLVGLRGLIVERPLADLRYYGISFGIPAQVDAEGVWCDLDETPPCPVDREAVREAYQAMHAAGEPALRPLE
;
A
#
# COMPACT_ATOMS: atom_id res chain seq x y z
N MET A 1 71.77 14.86 32.23
CA MET A 1 70.59 15.37 32.97
C MET A 1 69.35 15.03 32.17
N VAL A 2 68.43 14.28 32.80
CA VAL A 2 66.95 14.28 32.60
C VAL A 2 66.45 13.71 31.24
N SER A 3 65.94 12.45 31.21
CA SER A 3 64.50 12.05 31.28
C SER A 3 63.78 12.17 29.93
N GLY A 4 62.81 11.37 29.49
CA GLY A 4 62.00 10.30 30.06
C GLY A 4 61.15 9.69 28.91
N VAL A 5 60.91 8.38 28.91
CA VAL A 5 59.65 7.72 29.31
C VAL A 5 58.42 8.03 28.42
N CYS A 6 57.95 6.96 27.79
CA CYS A 6 56.66 6.75 27.14
C CYS A 6 55.47 7.41 27.85
N ARG A 7 54.61 8.14 27.13
CA ARG A 7 53.19 8.38 27.48
C ARG A 7 52.39 8.52 26.18
N ASN A 8 51.60 7.50 25.82
CA ASN A 8 50.15 7.38 26.08
C ASN A 8 49.31 8.55 25.56
N THR A 9 48.43 8.20 24.61
CA THR A 9 47.31 8.96 24.06
C THR A 9 46.32 9.46 25.11
N PRO A 10 45.77 10.68 24.99
CA PRO A 10 44.52 11.06 25.67
C PRO A 10 43.33 10.61 24.80
N ARG A 11 42.45 9.69 25.23
CA ARG A 11 41.30 9.84 26.16
C ARG A 11 40.34 10.98 25.81
N ASP A 12 39.49 10.69 24.83
CA ASP A 12 38.03 10.85 24.79
C ASP A 12 37.41 11.76 25.87
N GLU A 13 37.13 13.00 25.48
CA GLU A 13 36.35 13.97 26.24
C GLU A 13 34.86 13.64 26.12
N ARG A 14 34.36 12.91 27.12
CA ARG A 14 32.92 12.72 27.35
C ARG A 14 32.25 14.04 27.75
N ASN A 15 31.42 14.56 26.87
CA ASN A 15 30.42 15.58 27.19
C ASN A 15 29.17 14.90 27.80
N PRO A 16 28.74 15.22 29.04
CA PRO A 16 27.61 14.57 29.68
C PRO A 16 26.29 15.20 29.22
N SER A 17 25.75 14.71 28.10
CA SER A 17 24.34 14.93 27.76
C SER A 17 23.49 13.96 28.57
N MET A 18 22.82 14.49 29.61
CA MET A 18 21.69 13.87 30.29
C MET A 18 20.61 13.51 29.26
N THR A 19 20.64 12.31 28.71
CA THR A 19 19.48 11.71 28.05
C THR A 19 18.82 10.81 29.07
N GLN A 20 17.71 11.31 29.62
CA GLN A 20 16.85 10.59 30.54
C GLN A 20 16.55 9.17 30.00
N PRO A 21 16.51 8.14 30.84
CA PRO A 21 16.01 6.84 30.40
C PRO A 21 14.55 7.05 29.98
N VAL A 22 14.26 6.82 28.70
CA VAL A 22 12.89 6.73 28.17
C VAL A 22 12.18 5.61 28.90
N LEU A 23 11.53 5.95 30.01
CA LEU A 23 10.93 5.00 30.96
C LEU A 23 9.67 4.32 30.41
N PHE A 24 9.21 4.69 29.20
CA PHE A 24 8.17 3.98 28.46
C PHE A 24 8.36 4.11 26.94
N SER A 25 9.52 3.72 26.41
CA SER A 25 9.57 3.33 24.99
C SER A 25 9.43 1.81 24.92
N ARG A 26 8.19 1.32 25.07
CA ARG A 26 7.87 0.10 24.31
C ARG A 26 7.88 0.57 22.86
N PRO A 27 8.60 -0.09 21.92
CA PRO A 27 8.22 0.06 20.52
C PRO A 27 6.71 -0.23 20.47
N ALA A 28 5.94 0.67 19.86
CA ALA A 28 4.48 0.65 19.84
C ALA A 28 3.96 -0.54 19.00
N PHE A 29 4.25 -1.75 19.47
CA PHE A 29 4.23 -3.05 18.82
C PHE A 29 5.53 -3.46 18.10
N PRO A 30 5.96 -4.73 18.23
CA PRO A 30 6.70 -5.35 17.14
C PRO A 30 5.81 -5.28 15.90
N ILE A 31 6.38 -5.11 14.71
CA ILE A 31 5.72 -5.60 13.51
C ILE A 31 5.53 -7.10 13.78
N SER A 32 4.38 -7.48 14.35
CA SER A 32 4.09 -8.86 14.73
C SER A 32 3.96 -9.60 13.42
N GLU A 33 5.06 -10.19 12.97
CA GLU A 33 5.17 -11.12 11.86
C GLU A 33 4.16 -10.80 10.76
N LEU A 34 4.30 -9.63 10.13
CA LEU A 34 3.81 -9.52 8.76
C LEU A 34 4.50 -10.69 8.05
N SER A 35 3.75 -11.74 7.73
CA SER A 35 4.21 -12.70 6.74
C SER A 35 4.53 -11.84 5.53
N PRO A 36 5.81 -11.73 5.10
CA PRO A 36 6.19 -10.81 4.03
C PRO A 36 5.27 -10.97 2.82
N ASP A 37 4.91 -12.22 2.57
CA ASP A 37 4.00 -12.73 1.55
C ASP A 37 2.59 -12.10 1.50
N ALA A 38 2.04 -11.54 2.58
CA ALA A 38 0.64 -11.07 2.64
C ALA A 38 0.49 -9.66 3.24
N ILE A 39 1.02 -8.63 2.56
CA ILE A 39 1.04 -7.26 3.09
C ILE A 39 -0.38 -6.67 3.21
N PRO A 40 -0.84 -6.27 4.42
CA PRO A 40 -2.18 -5.72 4.62
C PRO A 40 -2.34 -4.31 4.02
N ARG A 41 -3.14 -4.21 2.96
CA ARG A 41 -3.31 -2.97 2.18
C ARG A 41 -4.76 -2.66 1.76
N PHE A 42 -5.69 -3.59 2.00
CA PHE A 42 -7.12 -3.42 1.72
C PHE A 42 -7.91 -3.17 3.00
N MET A 43 -8.93 -2.33 2.98
CA MET A 43 -9.80 -2.14 4.15
C MET A 43 -10.97 -3.14 4.17
N SER A 44 -11.54 -3.38 5.36
CA SER A 44 -12.79 -4.14 5.50
C SER A 44 -13.88 -3.62 4.55
N GLY A 45 -14.65 -4.53 3.97
CA GLY A 45 -15.70 -4.25 3.00
C GLY A 45 -15.20 -4.14 1.56
N THR A 46 -13.89 -4.19 1.31
CA THR A 46 -13.36 -4.25 -0.06
C THR A 46 -13.78 -5.56 -0.71
N LEU A 47 -14.56 -5.50 -1.78
CA LEU A 47 -15.02 -6.67 -2.51
C LEU A 47 -13.99 -7.11 -3.55
N PHE A 48 -13.62 -8.39 -3.50
CA PHE A 48 -12.75 -9.04 -4.47
C PHE A 48 -13.59 -9.87 -5.44
N ALA A 49 -13.23 -9.83 -6.72
CA ALA A 49 -13.86 -10.72 -7.70
C ALA A 49 -13.51 -12.19 -7.41
N THR A 50 -14.51 -13.06 -7.45
CA THR A 50 -14.35 -14.52 -7.37
C THR A 50 -15.05 -15.16 -8.56
N SER A 51 -14.88 -16.47 -8.75
CA SER A 51 -15.57 -17.21 -9.83
C SER A 51 -17.09 -17.29 -9.68
N THR A 52 -17.65 -16.90 -8.53
CA THR A 52 -19.08 -17.05 -8.23
C THR A 52 -19.74 -15.70 -7.95
N ALA A 53 -19.36 -15.05 -6.85
CA ALA A 53 -19.85 -13.74 -6.46
C ALA A 53 -18.72 -12.93 -5.79
N PRO A 54 -18.76 -11.59 -5.85
CA PRO A 54 -17.79 -10.77 -5.14
C PRO A 54 -17.78 -11.10 -3.64
N ARG A 55 -16.59 -11.20 -3.05
CA ARG A 55 -16.40 -11.53 -1.63
C ARG A 55 -15.63 -10.43 -0.92
N ALA A 56 -16.11 -10.02 0.24
CA ALA A 56 -15.41 -9.05 1.07
C ALA A 56 -14.09 -9.63 1.61
N ILE A 57 -13.03 -8.82 1.65
CA ILE A 57 -11.68 -9.23 2.04
C ILE A 57 -11.62 -9.88 3.44
N GLU A 58 -12.41 -9.38 4.38
CA GLU A 58 -12.50 -9.93 5.74
C GLU A 58 -13.16 -11.31 5.82
N ALA A 59 -13.85 -11.73 4.76
CA ALA A 59 -14.46 -13.05 4.64
C ALA A 59 -13.60 -14.05 3.83
N ILE A 60 -12.44 -13.62 3.34
CA ILE A 60 -11.52 -14.47 2.59
C ILE A 60 -10.65 -15.28 3.57
N SER A 61 -10.58 -16.59 3.34
CA SER A 61 -9.77 -17.55 4.09
C SER A 61 -8.75 -18.25 3.21
N VAL A 62 -7.72 -18.83 3.82
CA VAL A 62 -6.75 -19.68 3.12
C VAL A 62 -7.50 -20.81 2.40
N GLY A 63 -7.14 -21.05 1.13
CA GLY A 63 -7.77 -22.04 0.25
C GLY A 63 -8.90 -21.50 -0.63
N ASP A 64 -9.44 -20.32 -0.31
CA ASP A 64 -10.46 -19.66 -1.13
C ASP A 64 -9.93 -19.31 -2.52
N SER A 65 -10.80 -19.40 -3.54
CA SER A 65 -10.45 -19.04 -4.91
C SER A 65 -10.84 -17.60 -5.21
N ILE A 66 -9.86 -16.80 -5.58
CA ILE A 66 -10.01 -15.39 -5.98
C ILE A 66 -9.64 -15.27 -7.46
N LEU A 67 -10.39 -14.45 -8.20
CA LEU A 67 -10.08 -14.17 -9.59
C LEU A 67 -8.86 -13.24 -9.65
N THR A 68 -7.81 -13.70 -10.33
CA THR A 68 -6.64 -12.89 -10.66
C THR A 68 -6.62 -12.60 -12.16
N LYS A 69 -5.77 -11.68 -12.59
CA LYS A 69 -5.60 -11.34 -14.01
C LYS A 69 -5.27 -12.56 -14.89
N ASP A 70 -4.52 -13.53 -14.35
CA ASP A 70 -4.12 -14.74 -15.06
C ASP A 70 -5.06 -15.94 -14.80
N GLY A 71 -6.24 -15.69 -14.23
CA GLY A 71 -7.24 -16.70 -13.88
C GLY A 71 -7.40 -16.93 -12.37
N PRO A 72 -8.31 -17.83 -11.95
CA PRO A 72 -8.58 -18.08 -10.54
C PRO A 72 -7.37 -18.68 -9.82
N ARG A 73 -7.02 -18.16 -8.65
CA ARG A 73 -5.93 -18.67 -7.79
C ARG A 73 -6.44 -18.92 -6.37
N ARG A 74 -5.83 -19.88 -5.67
CA ARG A 74 -6.15 -20.18 -4.27
C ARG A 74 -5.29 -19.36 -3.33
N VAL A 75 -5.93 -18.69 -2.38
CA VAL A 75 -5.24 -17.91 -1.35
C VAL A 75 -4.38 -18.83 -0.50
N SER A 76 -3.10 -18.54 -0.39
CA SER A 76 -2.15 -19.30 0.42
C SER A 76 -2.00 -18.73 1.83
N ARG A 77 -2.20 -17.42 1.99
CA ARG A 77 -2.09 -16.71 3.27
C ARG A 77 -3.07 -15.55 3.34
N VAL A 78 -3.51 -15.25 4.56
CA VAL A 78 -4.32 -14.08 4.92
C VAL A 78 -3.63 -13.40 6.10
N ALA A 79 -3.57 -12.07 6.07
CA ALA A 79 -3.04 -11.26 7.15
C ALA A 79 -4.00 -10.11 7.48
N GLN A 80 -3.96 -9.66 8.72
CA GLN A 80 -4.76 -8.55 9.20
C GLN A 80 -3.92 -7.68 10.13
N THR A 81 -4.03 -6.37 9.96
CA THR A 81 -3.45 -5.36 10.85
C THR A 81 -4.55 -4.47 11.39
N ASN A 82 -4.62 -4.36 12.71
CA ASN A 82 -5.49 -3.42 13.39
C ASN A 82 -4.64 -2.28 13.94
N VAL A 83 -4.99 -1.03 13.61
CA VAL A 83 -4.34 0.16 14.18
C VAL A 83 -5.37 0.93 14.97
N LEU A 84 -5.11 1.12 16.26
CA LEU A 84 -6.03 1.81 17.16
C LEU A 84 -5.96 3.32 16.93
N ARG A 85 -7.04 4.01 17.31
CA ARG A 85 -7.13 5.48 17.19
C ARG A 85 -5.97 6.24 17.81
N GLN A 86 -5.51 5.83 18.98
CA GLN A 86 -4.39 6.48 19.66
C GLN A 86 -3.09 6.40 18.85
N ASP A 87 -2.93 5.35 18.04
CA ASP A 87 -1.75 5.11 17.23
C ASP A 87 -1.88 5.86 15.90
N TRP A 88 -2.96 5.65 15.13
CA TRP A 88 -3.09 6.30 13.82
C TRP A 88 -3.33 7.81 13.91
N ALA A 89 -3.77 8.35 15.06
CA ALA A 89 -4.02 9.79 15.21
C ALA A 89 -2.80 10.65 14.87
N TYR A 90 -1.59 10.13 15.09
CA TYR A 90 -0.31 10.81 14.83
C TYR A 90 0.41 10.32 13.56
N HIS A 91 -0.10 9.27 12.91
CA HIS A 91 0.51 8.65 11.73
C HIS A 91 -0.39 8.85 10.50
N ARG A 92 -0.27 10.00 9.84
CA ARG A 92 -1.08 10.34 8.65
C ARG A 92 -0.72 9.48 7.42
N ASP A 93 0.48 8.93 7.41
CA ASP A 93 1.04 8.08 6.35
C ASP A 93 0.35 6.71 6.22
N ILE A 94 -0.38 6.26 7.26
CA ILE A 94 -1.18 5.02 7.23
C ILE A 94 -2.68 5.27 7.03
N TRP A 95 -3.11 6.54 6.93
CA TRP A 95 -4.51 6.88 6.69
C TRP A 95 -4.94 6.45 5.29
N PRO A 96 -6.15 5.88 5.13
CA PRO A 96 -6.57 5.34 3.85
C PRO A 96 -6.71 6.43 2.78
N VAL A 97 -6.38 6.07 1.55
CA VAL A 97 -6.75 6.86 0.37
C VAL A 97 -8.17 6.49 -0.02
N ARG A 98 -9.07 7.47 0.03
CA ARG A 98 -10.41 7.35 -0.53
C ARG A 98 -10.32 7.49 -2.05
N VAL A 99 -10.83 6.49 -2.75
CA VAL A 99 -10.97 6.46 -4.21
C VAL A 99 -12.45 6.67 -4.54
N PRO A 100 -12.84 7.84 -5.07
CA PRO A 100 -14.21 8.09 -5.53
C PRO A 100 -14.62 7.15 -6.67
N VAL A 101 -15.93 7.04 -6.92
CA VAL A 101 -16.47 6.30 -8.07
C VAL A 101 -15.86 6.84 -9.36
N GLY A 102 -15.40 5.93 -10.22
CA GLY A 102 -14.86 6.22 -11.55
C GLY A 102 -13.43 6.74 -11.58
N SER A 103 -12.81 7.08 -10.45
CA SER A 103 -11.43 7.58 -10.46
C SER A 103 -10.43 6.54 -10.97
N LEU A 104 -10.69 5.25 -10.78
CA LEU A 104 -9.87 4.15 -11.31
C LEU A 104 -10.70 3.17 -12.16
N GLY A 105 -11.86 3.59 -12.66
CA GLY A 105 -12.82 2.70 -13.34
C GLY A 105 -13.67 1.86 -12.38
N ASN A 106 -13.50 2.06 -11.07
CA ASN A 106 -14.30 1.47 -10.01
C ASN A 106 -15.74 1.97 -10.04
N ALA A 107 -16.70 1.06 -9.92
CA ALA A 107 -18.12 1.40 -9.92
C ALA A 107 -18.64 1.83 -8.53
N ARG A 108 -17.86 1.58 -7.47
CA ARG A 108 -18.18 1.89 -6.07
C ARG A 108 -17.01 2.62 -5.41
N PRO A 109 -17.27 3.48 -4.40
CA PRO A 109 -16.19 4.13 -3.68
C PRO A 109 -15.35 3.08 -2.92
N LEU A 110 -14.03 3.22 -3.00
CA LEU A 110 -13.07 2.29 -2.42
C LEU A 110 -12.14 3.01 -1.45
N ARG A 111 -11.63 2.29 -0.45
CA ARG A 111 -10.58 2.78 0.46
C ARG A 111 -9.41 1.82 0.44
N LEU A 112 -8.24 2.32 0.13
CA LEU A 112 -7.01 1.54 0.05
C LEU A 112 -5.95 2.14 0.96
N SER A 113 -5.00 1.33 1.41
CA SER A 113 -3.77 1.84 2.01
C SER A 113 -3.05 2.76 1.02
N PRO A 114 -2.36 3.82 1.46
CA PRO A 114 -1.54 4.66 0.60
C PRO A 114 -0.50 3.88 -0.24
N ASP A 115 -0.03 2.74 0.27
CA ASP A 115 0.93 1.86 -0.39
C ASP A 115 0.29 0.76 -1.24
N GLN A 116 -1.04 0.64 -1.26
CA GLN A 116 -1.68 -0.25 -2.23
C GLN A 116 -1.34 0.22 -3.63
N ARG A 117 -0.78 -0.68 -4.42
CA ARG A 117 -0.48 -0.43 -5.81
C ARG A 117 -1.66 -0.79 -6.69
N VAL A 118 -2.04 0.13 -7.56
CA VAL A 118 -3.08 -0.05 -8.57
C VAL A 118 -2.44 -0.08 -9.96
N ILE A 119 -3.02 -0.86 -10.85
CA ILE A 119 -2.51 -1.03 -12.21
C ILE A 119 -3.16 0.00 -13.12
N LEU A 120 -2.36 0.95 -13.59
CA LEU A 120 -2.74 1.84 -14.69
C LEU A 120 -2.38 1.14 -16.01
N SER A 121 -3.35 0.95 -16.89
CA SER A 121 -3.10 0.38 -18.21
C SER A 121 -4.05 0.98 -19.24
N GLY A 122 -3.65 0.96 -20.50
CA GLY A 122 -4.39 1.62 -21.58
C GLY A 122 -3.49 2.09 -22.70
N GLN A 123 -4.07 2.63 -23.77
CA GLN A 123 -3.28 3.14 -24.88
C GLN A 123 -2.46 4.37 -24.47
N VAL A 124 -3.02 5.20 -23.57
CA VAL A 124 -2.36 6.40 -23.10
C VAL A 124 -1.13 6.06 -22.26
N VAL A 125 -1.23 5.10 -21.32
CA VAL A 125 -0.09 4.65 -20.51
C VAL A 125 1.06 4.16 -21.41
N ARG A 126 0.74 3.39 -22.46
CA ARG A 126 1.73 2.91 -23.42
C ARG A 126 2.41 4.05 -24.17
N LYS A 127 1.66 5.07 -24.59
CA LYS A 127 2.19 6.22 -25.32
C LYS A 127 3.06 7.13 -24.44
N VAL A 128 2.62 7.40 -23.21
CA VAL A 128 3.29 8.34 -22.29
C VAL A 128 4.48 7.68 -21.58
N CYS A 129 4.30 6.47 -21.05
CA CYS A 129 5.31 5.81 -20.21
C CYS A 129 6.13 4.75 -20.96
N GLY A 130 5.80 4.45 -22.23
CA GLY A 130 6.49 3.40 -23.01
C GLY A 130 6.23 1.97 -22.54
N VAL A 131 5.37 1.77 -21.52
CA VAL A 131 5.05 0.46 -20.93
C VAL A 131 3.57 0.13 -21.06
N ALA A 132 3.23 -1.14 -21.21
CA ALA A 132 1.83 -1.57 -21.41
C ALA A 132 0.94 -1.33 -20.19
N ALA A 133 1.52 -1.41 -18.99
CA ALA A 133 0.86 -1.18 -17.73
C ALA A 133 1.88 -0.70 -16.70
N LEU A 134 1.41 0.04 -15.71
CA LEU A 134 2.21 0.60 -14.63
C LEU A 134 1.58 0.24 -13.28
N SER A 135 2.38 -0.27 -12.35
CA SER A 135 1.98 -0.53 -10.96
C SER A 135 2.34 0.69 -10.11
N VAL A 136 1.32 1.40 -9.62
CA VAL A 136 1.47 2.72 -8.98
C VAL A 136 0.87 2.72 -7.58
N PRO A 137 1.57 3.18 -6.54
CA PRO A 137 0.99 3.29 -5.21
C PRO A 137 -0.07 4.41 -5.15
N CYS A 138 -1.16 4.20 -4.41
CA CYS A 138 -2.27 5.15 -4.31
C CYS A 138 -1.83 6.55 -3.85
N ARG A 139 -0.81 6.65 -2.99
CA ARG A 139 -0.23 7.94 -2.52
C ARG A 139 0.23 8.86 -3.65
N ASP A 140 0.63 8.31 -4.80
CA ASP A 140 1.11 9.10 -5.93
C ASP A 140 -0.02 9.69 -6.78
N LEU A 141 -1.22 9.15 -6.64
CA LEU A 141 -2.44 9.61 -7.31
C LEU A 141 -3.26 10.59 -6.46
N VAL A 142 -2.90 10.78 -5.19
CA VAL A 142 -3.57 11.74 -4.30
C VAL A 142 -3.58 13.16 -4.90
N GLY A 143 -4.72 13.82 -4.79
CA GLY A 143 -4.97 15.14 -5.36
C GLY A 143 -5.46 15.12 -6.81
N LEU A 144 -5.52 13.95 -7.45
CA LEU A 144 -6.06 13.79 -8.80
C LEU A 144 -7.42 13.10 -8.73
N ARG A 145 -8.36 13.52 -9.58
CA ARG A 145 -9.68 12.87 -9.75
C ARG A 145 -10.41 12.58 -8.42
N GLY A 146 -10.24 13.47 -7.43
CA GLY A 146 -10.87 13.36 -6.11
C GLY A 146 -10.26 12.32 -5.16
N LEU A 147 -9.14 11.68 -5.52
CA LEU A 147 -8.40 10.84 -4.58
C LEU A 147 -7.83 11.70 -3.45
N ILE A 148 -8.18 11.37 -2.22
CA ILE A 148 -7.75 12.10 -1.02
C ILE A 148 -7.31 11.14 0.07
N VAL A 149 -6.36 11.57 0.90
CA VAL A 149 -6.08 10.90 2.17
C VAL A 149 -7.22 11.22 3.12
N GLU A 150 -7.97 10.19 3.54
CA GLU A 150 -9.15 10.31 4.38
C GLU A 150 -8.77 10.07 5.85
N ARG A 151 -9.10 11.03 6.72
CA ARG A 151 -8.90 10.86 8.16
C ARG A 151 -9.84 9.77 8.68
N PRO A 152 -9.32 8.72 9.36
CA PRO A 152 -10.17 7.68 9.92
C PRO A 152 -11.08 8.24 11.03
N LEU A 153 -12.27 7.66 11.18
CA LEU A 153 -13.20 7.99 12.27
C LEU A 153 -13.18 6.94 13.40
N ALA A 154 -12.65 5.75 13.11
CA ALA A 154 -12.56 4.60 14.00
C ALA A 154 -11.20 3.90 13.81
N ASP A 155 -10.99 2.80 14.51
CA ASP A 155 -9.79 1.97 14.35
C ASP A 155 -9.67 1.47 12.90
N LEU A 156 -8.43 1.47 12.40
CA LEU A 156 -8.12 0.99 11.07
C LEU A 156 -7.98 -0.52 11.09
N ARG A 157 -8.56 -1.19 10.10
CA ARG A 157 -8.43 -2.62 9.87
C ARG A 157 -8.03 -2.83 8.42
N TYR A 158 -6.76 -3.16 8.22
CA TYR A 158 -6.23 -3.53 6.92
C TYR A 158 -6.10 -5.06 6.83
N TYR A 159 -6.31 -5.56 5.63
CA TYR A 159 -6.25 -6.97 5.28
C TYR A 159 -5.31 -7.16 4.09
N GLY A 160 -4.62 -8.29 4.08
CA GLY A 160 -3.72 -8.71 3.02
C GLY A 160 -3.97 -10.17 2.69
N ILE A 161 -3.80 -10.52 1.43
CA ILE A 161 -3.83 -11.91 0.96
C ILE A 161 -2.61 -12.18 0.10
N SER A 162 -2.21 -13.45 0.04
CA SER A 162 -1.15 -13.93 -0.83
C SER A 162 -1.59 -15.14 -1.61
N PHE A 163 -0.97 -15.34 -2.76
CA PHE A 163 -1.01 -16.62 -3.50
C PHE A 163 0.33 -17.36 -3.42
N GLY A 164 1.32 -16.84 -2.68
CA GLY A 164 2.70 -17.32 -2.66
C GLY A 164 3.52 -16.95 -3.91
N ILE A 165 2.90 -16.21 -4.84
CA ILE A 165 3.49 -15.69 -6.07
C ILE A 165 2.88 -14.31 -6.35
N PRO A 166 3.60 -13.44 -7.08
CA PRO A 166 3.05 -12.18 -7.59
C PRO A 166 1.73 -12.40 -8.34
N ALA A 167 0.74 -11.56 -8.04
CA ALA A 167 -0.55 -11.61 -8.70
C ALA A 167 -1.24 -10.25 -8.71
N GLN A 168 -2.10 -10.04 -9.70
CA GLN A 168 -2.99 -8.88 -9.79
C GLN A 168 -4.42 -9.33 -9.53
N VAL A 169 -5.09 -8.70 -8.57
CA VAL A 169 -6.45 -9.01 -8.15
C VAL A 169 -7.40 -7.88 -8.51
N ASP A 170 -8.65 -8.23 -8.71
CA ASP A 170 -9.71 -7.25 -8.90
C ASP A 170 -10.35 -6.88 -7.57
N ALA A 171 -10.20 -5.62 -7.15
CA ALA A 171 -10.83 -5.06 -5.96
C ALA A 171 -11.79 -3.93 -6.37
N GLU A 172 -13.10 -4.18 -6.29
CA GLU A 172 -14.15 -3.22 -6.66
C GLU A 172 -13.99 -2.63 -8.08
N GLY A 173 -13.50 -3.43 -9.04
CA GLY A 173 -13.24 -3.02 -10.41
C GLY A 173 -11.86 -2.41 -10.65
N VAL A 174 -11.03 -2.28 -9.60
CA VAL A 174 -9.64 -1.79 -9.70
C VAL A 174 -8.67 -2.96 -9.66
N TRP A 175 -7.81 -3.05 -10.69
CA TRP A 175 -6.71 -3.99 -10.66
C TRP A 175 -5.66 -3.54 -9.65
N CYS A 176 -5.43 -4.38 -8.63
CA CYS A 176 -4.49 -4.12 -7.55
C CYS A 176 -3.36 -5.14 -7.58
N ASP A 177 -2.13 -4.67 -7.41
CA ASP A 177 -0.94 -5.49 -7.39
C ASP A 177 -0.65 -6.01 -5.97
N LEU A 178 -0.49 -7.33 -5.84
CA LEU A 178 -0.13 -7.99 -4.59
C LEU A 178 1.36 -8.35 -4.50
N ASP A 179 2.14 -7.98 -5.51
CA ASP A 179 3.59 -8.23 -5.49
C ASP A 179 4.26 -7.37 -4.39
N GLU A 180 5.35 -7.91 -3.85
CA GLU A 180 6.22 -7.25 -2.86
C GLU A 180 7.38 -6.53 -3.53
N THR A 181 7.71 -6.92 -4.76
CA THR A 181 8.77 -6.31 -5.55
C THR A 181 8.48 -4.81 -5.67
N PRO A 182 9.46 -3.94 -5.35
CA PRO A 182 9.31 -2.50 -5.53
C PRO A 182 8.79 -2.18 -6.93
N PRO A 183 7.88 -1.21 -7.08
CA PRO A 183 7.39 -0.83 -8.40
C PRO A 183 8.56 -0.41 -9.29
N CYS A 184 8.42 -0.63 -10.60
CA CYS A 184 9.36 -0.07 -11.56
C CYS A 184 9.54 1.43 -11.27
N PRO A 185 10.77 1.93 -11.12
CA PRO A 185 11.01 3.32 -10.81
C PRO A 185 10.56 4.17 -11.99
N VAL A 186 9.38 4.76 -11.87
CA VAL A 186 8.84 5.74 -12.81
C VAL A 186 8.69 7.04 -12.06
N ASP A 187 9.10 8.13 -12.72
CA ASP A 187 9.00 9.46 -12.14
C ASP A 187 7.55 9.79 -11.77
N ARG A 188 7.35 10.35 -10.57
CA ARG A 188 6.03 10.60 -10.01
C ARG A 188 5.23 11.59 -10.86
N GLU A 189 5.87 12.59 -11.47
CA GLU A 189 5.18 13.55 -12.33
C GLU A 189 4.73 12.86 -13.62
N ALA A 190 5.58 12.02 -14.22
CA ALA A 190 5.21 11.22 -15.38
C ALA A 190 4.01 10.30 -15.12
N VAL A 191 3.96 9.65 -13.93
CA VAL A 191 2.80 8.85 -13.52
C VAL A 191 1.53 9.69 -13.45
N ARG A 192 1.63 10.88 -12.85
CA ARG A 192 0.49 11.79 -12.66
C ARG A 192 0.00 12.35 -13.99
N GLU A 193 0.91 12.69 -14.91
CA GLU A 193 0.59 13.11 -16.27
C GLU A 193 -0.13 11.98 -17.02
N ALA A 194 0.44 10.76 -17.01
CA ALA A 194 -0.18 9.60 -17.65
C ALA A 194 -1.59 9.36 -17.12
N TYR A 195 -1.78 9.39 -15.80
CA TYR A 195 -3.10 9.24 -15.17
C TYR A 195 -4.09 10.32 -15.61
N GLN A 196 -3.68 11.59 -15.67
CA GLN A 196 -4.55 12.67 -16.15
C GLN A 196 -4.91 12.50 -17.63
N ALA A 197 -3.92 12.15 -18.46
CA ALA A 197 -4.09 11.93 -19.89
C ALA A 197 -5.01 10.73 -20.19
N MET A 198 -4.91 9.65 -19.39
CA MET A 198 -5.82 8.51 -19.49
C MET A 198 -7.26 8.98 -19.35
N HIS A 199 -7.55 9.72 -18.28
CA HIS A 199 -8.90 10.22 -18.04
C HIS A 199 -9.37 11.22 -19.11
N ALA A 200 -8.47 12.05 -19.64
CA ALA A 200 -8.80 12.95 -20.74
C ALA A 200 -9.18 12.19 -22.02
N ALA A 201 -8.63 11.00 -22.23
CA ALA A 201 -8.98 10.08 -23.31
C ALA A 201 -10.19 9.18 -23.01
N GLY A 202 -10.79 9.28 -21.83
CA GLY A 202 -11.89 8.40 -21.40
C GLY A 202 -11.45 7.03 -20.86
N GLU A 203 -10.17 6.85 -20.53
CA GLU A 203 -9.61 5.67 -19.88
C GLU A 203 -9.39 5.92 -18.36
N PRO A 204 -9.55 4.93 -17.48
CA PRO A 204 -10.22 3.66 -17.70
C PRO A 204 -11.74 3.86 -17.80
N ALA A 205 -12.41 3.01 -18.58
CA ALA A 205 -13.87 2.98 -18.62
C ALA A 205 -14.45 2.53 -17.27
N LEU A 206 -15.61 3.07 -16.90
CA LEU A 206 -16.40 2.56 -15.78
C LEU A 206 -16.83 1.12 -16.07
N ARG A 207 -16.60 0.22 -15.12
CA ARG A 207 -17.18 -1.12 -15.21
C ARG A 207 -18.66 -1.10 -14.85
N PRO A 208 -19.51 -1.89 -15.54
CA PRO A 208 -20.91 -2.04 -15.16
C PRO A 208 -21.04 -2.54 -13.71
N LEU A 209 -22.11 -2.12 -13.04
CA LEU A 209 -22.59 -2.76 -11.81
C LEU A 209 -23.36 -4.01 -12.24
N GLU A 210 -22.75 -5.18 -12.14
CA GLU A 210 -23.45 -6.47 -12.36
C GLU A 210 -24.54 -6.72 -11.29
#